data_AF-G9XQH9-F1
#
_entry.id   AF-G9XQH9-F1
#
_cell.length_a   1.000
_cell.length_b   1.000
_cell.length_c   1.000
_cell.angle_alpha   90.00
_cell.angle_beta   90.00
_cell.angle_gamma   90.00
#
_symmetry.space_group_name_H-M   'P 1'
#
loop_
_entity.id
_entity.type
_entity.pdbx_description
1 polymer ?
#
loop_
_entity_poly.entity_id
_entity_poly.type
_entity_poly.pdbx_seq_one_letter_code
_entity_poly.pdbx_strand_id
1 'polypeptide(L)' 'MRDLEKLIDEVNGSMAMEGMPLTQSDKDRIRYCAGNDKLVEKTIAELVKKHTAAHDYDHEQQL' A
#
# COMPACT_ATOMS: atom_id res chain seq x y z
N MET A 1 -21.14 -4.54 2.29
CA MET A 1 -20.14 -5.35 1.54
C MET A 1 -20.15 -5.07 0.04
N ARG A 2 -21.32 -4.98 -0.64
CA ARG A 2 -21.34 -4.58 -2.07
C ARG A 2 -20.69 -3.21 -2.34
N ASP A 3 -20.87 -2.25 -1.44
CA ASP A 3 -20.31 -0.90 -1.59
C ASP A 3 -18.77 -0.90 -1.47
N LEU A 4 -18.22 -1.81 -0.67
CA LEU A 4 -16.77 -1.94 -0.50
C LEU A 4 -16.11 -2.55 -1.75
N GLU A 5 -16.69 -3.60 -2.32
CA GLU A 5 -16.16 -4.19 -3.57
C GLU A 5 -16.28 -3.22 -4.74
N LYS A 6 -17.37 -2.45 -4.83
CA LYS A 6 -17.52 -1.39 -5.83
C LYS A 6 -16.43 -0.32 -5.69
N LEU A 7 -16.13 0.10 -4.46
CA LEU A 7 -15.04 1.03 -4.19
C LEU A 7 -13.68 0.45 -4.59
N ILE A 8 -13.42 -0.83 -4.28
CA ILE A 8 -12.19 -1.52 -4.68
C ILE A 8 -12.06 -1.56 -6.22
N ASP A 9 -13.16 -1.84 -6.92
CA ASP A 9 -13.18 -1.88 -8.38
C ASP A 9 -12.96 -0.50 -9.01
N GLU A 10 -13.54 0.57 -8.43
CA GLU A 10 -13.33 1.95 -8.87
C GLU A 10 -11.88 2.41 -8.68
N VAL A 11 -11.28 2.10 -7.53
CA VAL A 11 -9.86 2.38 -7.27
C VAL A 11 -8.99 1.56 -8.22
N ASN A 12 -9.27 0.27 -8.41
CA ASN A 12 -8.54 -0.57 -9.35
C ASN A 12 -8.64 -0.08 -10.79
N GLY A 13 -9.82 0.37 -11.22
CA GLY A 13 -10.03 0.96 -12.54
C GLY A 13 -9.17 2.20 -12.75
N SER A 14 -9.14 3.10 -11.76
CA SER A 14 -8.31 4.32 -11.79
C SER A 14 -6.82 3.99 -11.87
N MET A 15 -6.36 3.07 -11.03
CA MET A 15 -4.96 2.64 -10.99
C MET A 15 -4.55 1.88 -12.27
N ALA A 16 -5.45 1.08 -12.85
CA ALA A 16 -5.22 0.37 -14.11
C ALA A 16 -5.10 1.32 -15.32
N MET A 17 -5.85 2.43 -15.34
CA MET A 17 -5.71 3.46 -16.37
C MET A 17 -4.29 4.07 -16.38
N GLU A 18 -3.65 4.16 -15.22
CA GLU A 18 -2.26 4.61 -15.06
C GLU A 18 -1.23 3.48 -15.27
N GLY A 19 -1.64 2.30 -15.73
CA GLY A 19 -0.76 1.15 -15.94
C GLY A 19 -0.31 0.44 -14.66
N MET A 20 -0.96 0.72 -13.52
CA MET A 20 -0.61 0.20 -12.20
C MET A 20 -1.80 -0.51 -11.52
N PRO A 21 -2.40 -1.55 -12.11
CA PRO A 21 -3.57 -2.22 -11.52
C PRO A 21 -3.27 -2.74 -10.10
N LEU A 22 -4.30 -2.75 -9.23
CA LEU A 22 -4.14 -3.24 -7.87
C LEU A 22 -3.85 -4.74 -7.87
N THR A 23 -2.85 -5.16 -7.08
CA THR A 23 -2.61 -6.58 -6.84
C THR A 23 -3.69 -7.14 -5.91
N GLN A 24 -3.83 -8.47 -5.87
CA GLN A 24 -4.74 -9.10 -4.92
C GLN A 24 -4.41 -8.72 -3.47
N SER A 25 -3.12 -8.62 -3.12
CA SER A 25 -2.68 -8.20 -1.79
C SER A 25 -3.10 -6.77 -1.44
N ASP A 26 -3.15 -5.87 -2.42
CA ASP A 26 -3.61 -4.50 -2.21
C ASP A 26 -5.12 -4.47 -1.95
N LYS A 27 -5.88 -5.25 -2.74
CA LYS A 27 -7.34 -5.40 -2.53
C LYS A 27 -7.65 -6.01 -1.16
N ASP A 28 -6.89 -7.01 -0.74
CA ASP A 28 -7.05 -7.64 0.59
C ASP A 28 -6.69 -6.66 1.73
N ARG A 29 -5.65 -5.83 1.54
CA ARG A 29 -5.32 -4.75 2.49
C ARG A 29 -6.44 -3.71 2.61
N ILE A 30 -7.08 -3.33 1.50
CA ILE A 30 -8.24 -2.42 1.53
C ILE A 30 -9.39 -3.05 2.31
N ARG A 31 -9.71 -4.34 2.08
CA ARG A 31 -10.75 -5.06 2.83
C ARG A 31 -10.45 -5.13 4.33
N TYR A 32 -9.19 -5.39 4.67
CA TYR A 32 -8.73 -5.48 6.06
C TYR A 32 -8.88 -4.14 6.81
N CYS A 33 -8.59 -3.02 6.14
CA CYS A 33 -8.60 -1.70 6.75
C CYS A 33 -9.98 -1.01 6.73
N ALA A 34 -10.92 -1.49 5.92
CA ALA A 34 -12.19 -0.81 5.66
C ALA A 34 -12.96 -0.50 6.97
N GLY A 35 -13.19 0.79 7.23
CA GLY A 35 -13.94 1.27 8.39
C GLY A 35 -13.17 1.19 9.72
N ASN A 36 -11.84 0.99 9.71
CA ASN A 36 -11.03 0.92 10.92
C ASN A 36 -9.73 1.75 10.79
N ASP A 37 -9.79 3.00 11.25
CA ASP A 37 -8.68 3.95 11.18
C ASP A 37 -7.42 3.45 11.88
N LYS A 38 -7.56 2.70 12.99
CA LYS A 38 -6.39 2.13 13.68
C LYS A 38 -5.65 1.09 12.82
N LEU A 39 -6.39 0.32 12.04
CA LEU A 39 -5.79 -0.64 11.10
C LEU A 39 -5.14 0.09 9.92
N VAL A 40 -5.77 1.16 9.42
CA VAL A 40 -5.18 2.01 8.38
C VAL A 40 -3.80 2.53 8.82
N GLU A 41 -3.72 3.18 9.98
CA GLU A 41 -2.47 3.74 10.51
C GLU A 41 -1.40 2.67 10.72
N LYS A 42 -1.78 1.52 11.28
CA LYS A 42 -0.87 0.39 11.47
C LYS A 42 -0.33 -0.13 10.14
N THR A 43 -1.21 -0.35 9.15
CA THR A 43 -0.81 -0.87 7.84
C THR A 43 0.07 0.13 7.09
N ILE A 44 -0.19 1.44 7.21
CA ILE A 44 0.70 2.49 6.66
C ILE A 44 2.10 2.38 7.29
N ALA A 45 2.18 2.30 8.62
CA ALA A 45 3.47 2.18 9.31
C ALA A 45 4.25 0.92 8.90
N GLU A 46 3.57 -0.21 8.74
CA GLU A 46 4.17 -1.46 8.26
C GLU A 46 4.68 -1.36 6.82
N LEU A 47 3.91 -0.70 5.94
CA LEU A 47 4.33 -0.47 4.55
C LEU A 47 5.52 0.46 4.46
N VAL A 48 5.51 1.56 5.20
CA VAL A 48 6.66 2.47 5.31
C VAL A 48 7.87 1.68 5.79
N LYS A 49 7.76 0.94 6.89
CA LYS A 49 8.89 0.14 7.42
C LYS A 49 9.42 -0.87 6.40
N LYS A 50 8.54 -1.54 5.64
CA LYS A 50 8.93 -2.54 4.63
C LYS A 50 9.69 -1.93 3.45
N HIS A 51 9.33 -0.71 3.05
CA HIS A 51 9.85 -0.06 1.85
C HIS A 51 10.88 1.03 2.13
N THR A 52 11.05 1.43 3.39
CA THR A 52 12.22 2.17 3.83
C THR A 52 13.42 1.24 3.76
N ALA A 53 14.27 1.42 2.75
CA ALA A 53 15.60 0.81 2.76
C ALA A 53 16.31 1.24 4.05
N ALA A 54 16.95 0.30 4.76
CA ALA A 54 17.98 0.69 5.70
C ALA A 54 18.97 1.54 4.88
N HIS A 55 19.09 2.81 5.24
CA HIS A 55 20.07 3.70 4.65
C HIS A 55 21.43 3.20 5.15
N ASP A 56 21.95 2.12 4.55
CA ASP A 56 23.34 1.74 4.69
C ASP A 56 24.11 2.83 3.94
N TYR A 57 24.50 3.85 4.70
CA TYR A 57 25.53 4.79 4.31
C TYR A 57 26.88 4.07 4.26
N ASP A 58 27.05 3.16 3.29
CA ASP A 58 28.37 2.79 2.78
C ASP A 58 28.74 3.82 1.71
N HIS A 59 28.83 5.09 2.12
CA HIS A 59 29.72 5.99 1.40
C HIS A 59 31.12 5.54 1.73
N GLU A 60 31.71 4.79 0.81
CA GLU A 60 33.15 4.61 0.69
C GLU A 60 33.85 5.97 0.89
N GLN A 61 34.29 6.23 2.12
CA GLN A 61 35.33 7.21 2.36
C GLN A 61 36.64 6.57 1.89
N GLN A 62 36.89 6.64 0.60
CA GLN A 62 38.25 6.59 0.07
C GLN A 62 38.73 8.04 -0.10
N LEU A 63 39.44 8.52 0.93
CA LEU A 63 40.41 9.61 0.84
C LEU A 63 41.81 8.98 0.85
#